data_AF-K1TJD5-F1
#
_entry.id   AF-K1TJD5-F1
#
_cell.length_a   1.000
_cell.length_b   1.000
_cell.length_c   1.000
_cell.angle_alpha   90.00
_cell.angle_beta   90.00
_cell.angle_gamma   90.00
#
_symmetry.space_group_name_H-M   'P 1'
#
loop_
_entity.id
_entity.type
_entity.pdbx_description
1 polymer ?
#
loop_
_entity_poly.entity_id
_entity_poly.type
_entity_poly.pdbx_seq_one_letter_code
_entity_poly.pdbx_strand_id
1 'polypeptide(L)'
;MLYGTIGHSPMLDALEAAGKLDLNAIRGKWECYSFQVIETPLAGIGAALVIAGNDKRGTIYGLFHLSELIGVSPLVNWNHVLPRHQDTVVLDDRVNMVSRVPSVKYRGFFINDEWPAFGNWAKTHFGSMNAACYAPVFELLLRMKGNYLWPAMWNSNFSLDGPGWKTPYWRTN
;
A
#
# COMPACT_ATOMS: atom_id res chain seq x y z
N MET A 1 -7.80 -4.86 14.28
CA MET A 1 -6.77 -5.19 13.28
C MET A 1 -5.44 -4.72 13.80
N LEU A 2 -4.40 -5.53 13.65
CA LEU A 2 -3.02 -5.25 14.01
C LEU A 2 -2.19 -5.31 12.73
N TYR A 3 -1.27 -4.37 12.52
CA TYR A 3 -0.39 -4.43 11.35
C TYR A 3 0.99 -3.88 11.67
N GLY A 4 1.99 -4.30 10.90
CA GLY A 4 3.36 -3.82 11.09
C GLY A 4 4.32 -4.37 10.05
N THR A 5 5.54 -3.83 10.10
CA THR A 5 6.68 -4.35 9.33
C THR A 5 7.64 -5.02 10.30
N ILE A 6 8.16 -6.19 9.94
CA ILE A 6 9.18 -6.90 10.72
C ILE A 6 10.38 -5.98 10.98
N GLY A 7 10.89 -5.96 12.22
CA GLY A 7 12.00 -5.10 12.63
C GLY A 7 11.60 -3.64 12.91
N HIS A 8 10.33 -3.28 12.73
CA HIS A 8 9.81 -1.94 12.99
C HIS A 8 8.49 -1.96 13.79
N SER A 9 8.15 -3.09 14.42
CA SER A 9 6.89 -3.24 15.16
C SER A 9 7.08 -4.08 16.42
N PRO A 10 7.25 -3.44 17.60
CA PRO A 10 7.35 -4.14 18.88
C PRO A 10 6.15 -5.06 19.17
N MET A 11 4.99 -4.71 18.62
CA MET A 11 3.78 -5.53 18.70
C MET A 11 3.92 -6.86 17.95
N LEU A 12 4.49 -6.86 16.74
CA LEU A 12 4.76 -8.12 16.01
C LEU A 12 5.81 -8.95 16.73
N ASP A 13 6.85 -8.31 17.26
CA ASP A 13 7.89 -8.99 18.04
C ASP A 13 7.31 -9.66 19.29
N ALA A 14 6.39 -8.99 20.00
CA ALA A 14 5.70 -9.56 21.16
C ALA A 14 4.78 -10.75 20.80
N LEU A 15 4.06 -10.66 19.68
CA LEU A 15 3.21 -11.76 19.20
C LEU A 15 4.03 -12.99 18.81
N GLU A 16 5.17 -12.79 18.14
CA GLU A 16 6.09 -13.87 17.78
C GLU A 16 6.75 -14.48 19.02
N ALA A 17 7.24 -13.66 19.97
CA ALA A 17 7.83 -14.13 21.22
C ALA A 17 6.84 -14.92 22.09
N ALA A 18 5.55 -14.59 22.02
CA ALA A 18 4.48 -15.33 22.69
C ALA A 18 4.03 -16.60 21.93
N GLY A 19 4.65 -16.93 20.80
CA GLY A 19 4.30 -18.08 19.96
C GLY A 19 2.94 -17.97 19.26
N LYS A 20 2.38 -16.75 19.17
CA LYS A 20 1.06 -16.50 18.58
C LYS A 20 1.10 -16.32 17.06
N LEU A 21 2.28 -16.02 16.51
CA LEU A 21 2.50 -15.74 15.11
C LEU A 21 3.88 -16.26 14.69
N ASP A 22 3.95 -17.01 13.60
CA ASP A 22 5.22 -17.41 12.97
C ASP A 22 5.49 -16.54 11.74
N LEU A 23 6.61 -15.81 11.76
CA LEU A 23 7.01 -14.91 10.68
C LEU A 23 8.18 -15.44 9.84
N ASN A 24 8.67 -16.65 10.14
CA ASN A 24 9.79 -17.25 9.40
C ASN A 24 9.45 -17.46 7.92
N ALA A 25 8.19 -17.71 7.60
CA ALA A 25 7.73 -17.88 6.23
C ALA A 25 7.92 -16.63 5.34
N ILE A 26 8.08 -15.43 5.91
CA ILE A 26 8.26 -14.18 5.15
C ILE A 26 9.57 -13.46 5.45
N ARG A 27 10.27 -13.80 6.53
CA ARG A 27 11.50 -13.11 6.95
C ARG A 27 12.57 -13.15 5.86
N GLY A 28 13.13 -11.99 5.54
CA GLY A 28 14.11 -11.80 4.47
C GLY A 28 13.55 -11.90 3.04
N LYS A 29 12.24 -12.14 2.85
CA LYS A 29 11.64 -12.30 1.52
C LYS A 29 11.14 -10.98 0.95
N TRP A 30 11.54 -10.70 -0.29
CA TRP A 30 11.20 -9.47 -1.00
C TRP A 30 9.68 -9.27 -1.14
N GLU A 31 9.16 -8.19 -0.55
CA GLU A 31 7.76 -7.76 -0.66
C GLU A 31 6.72 -8.80 -0.23
N CYS A 32 7.10 -9.71 0.66
CA CYS A 32 6.20 -10.69 1.24
C CYS A 32 5.45 -10.16 2.46
N TYR A 33 4.25 -10.69 2.70
CA TYR A 33 3.46 -10.47 3.91
C TYR A 33 2.75 -11.73 4.38
N SER A 34 2.45 -11.77 5.67
CA SER A 34 1.58 -12.74 6.33
C SER A 34 0.28 -12.04 6.71
N PHE A 35 -0.83 -12.72 6.48
CA PHE A 35 -2.19 -12.24 6.75
C PHE A 35 -2.90 -13.31 7.57
N GLN A 36 -3.11 -13.08 8.86
CA GLN A 36 -3.54 -14.12 9.80
C GLN A 36 -4.59 -13.58 10.78
N VAL A 37 -5.73 -14.22 10.87
CA VAL A 37 -6.67 -14.08 11.99
C VAL A 37 -6.16 -14.94 13.14
N ILE A 38 -5.88 -14.29 14.27
CA ILE A 38 -5.35 -14.93 15.49
C ILE A 38 -6.32 -14.70 16.64
N GLU A 39 -6.60 -15.78 17.38
CA GLU A 39 -7.37 -15.73 18.62
C GLU A 39 -6.50 -15.29 19.81
N THR A 40 -7.09 -14.47 20.67
CA THR A 40 -6.45 -13.95 21.89
C THR A 40 -5.03 -13.43 21.65
N PRO A 41 -4.82 -12.47 20.70
CA PRO A 41 -3.50 -11.99 20.34
C PRO A 41 -2.87 -11.17 21.48
N LEU A 42 -3.70 -10.44 22.24
CA LEU A 42 -3.31 -9.62 23.39
C LEU A 42 -4.38 -9.75 24.47
N ALA A 43 -4.03 -9.45 25.72
CA ALA A 43 -4.99 -9.43 26.83
C ALA A 43 -6.17 -8.49 26.51
N GLY A 44 -7.39 -8.99 26.70
CA GLY A 44 -8.63 -8.25 26.42
C GLY A 44 -9.07 -8.22 24.94
N ILE A 45 -8.31 -8.81 24.02
CA ILE A 45 -8.69 -8.91 22.60
C ILE A 45 -9.10 -10.36 22.29
N GLY A 46 -10.35 -10.61 21.91
CA GLY A 46 -10.84 -11.97 21.60
C GLY A 46 -10.24 -12.56 20.32
N ALA A 47 -10.16 -11.76 19.26
CA ALA A 47 -9.48 -12.12 18.02
C ALA A 47 -8.99 -10.85 17.30
N ALA A 48 -7.94 -10.98 16.48
CA ALA A 48 -7.55 -9.92 15.56
C ALA A 48 -7.00 -10.49 14.25
N LEU A 49 -7.32 -9.80 13.15
CA LEU A 49 -6.51 -9.87 11.95
C LEU A 49 -5.15 -9.20 12.21
N VAL A 50 -4.07 -9.93 11.95
CA VAL A 50 -2.68 -9.48 11.98
C VAL A 50 -2.11 -9.48 10.57
N ILE A 51 -1.61 -8.33 10.13
CA ILE A 51 -0.95 -8.14 8.83
C ILE A 51 0.52 -7.79 9.07
N ALA A 52 1.40 -8.73 8.78
CA ALA A 52 2.85 -8.55 8.98
C ALA A 52 3.56 -8.55 7.63
N GLY A 53 4.18 -7.44 7.25
CA GLY A 53 5.05 -7.39 6.08
C GLY A 53 6.51 -7.61 6.45
N ASN A 54 7.26 -8.28 5.58
CA ASN A 54 8.71 -8.38 5.73
C ASN A 54 9.40 -7.02 5.56
N ASP A 55 8.89 -6.21 4.63
CA ASP A 55 9.37 -4.87 4.34
C ASP A 55 8.19 -3.90 4.15
N LYS A 56 8.50 -2.61 3.97
CA LYS A 56 7.51 -1.55 3.79
C LYS A 56 6.45 -1.89 2.73
N ARG A 57 6.86 -2.43 1.58
CA ARG A 57 5.94 -2.72 0.47
C ARG A 57 5.16 -4.01 0.71
N GLY A 58 5.78 -5.02 1.34
CA GLY A 58 5.06 -6.18 1.85
C GLY A 58 3.89 -5.78 2.76
N THR A 59 4.13 -4.89 3.72
CA THR A 59 3.08 -4.39 4.63
C THR A 59 1.98 -3.64 3.88
N ILE A 60 2.34 -2.76 2.93
CA ILE A 60 1.37 -2.05 2.08
C ILE A 60 0.52 -3.03 1.27
N TYR A 61 1.12 -4.07 0.68
CA TYR A 61 0.38 -5.06 -0.10
C TYR A 61 -0.54 -5.91 0.76
N GLY A 62 -0.17 -6.23 2.00
CA GLY A 62 -1.07 -6.87 2.96
C GLY A 62 -2.27 -6.00 3.34
N LEU A 63 -2.05 -4.69 3.54
CA LEU A 63 -3.14 -3.74 3.80
C LEU A 63 -4.09 -3.60 2.59
N PHE A 64 -3.54 -3.57 1.37
CA PHE A 64 -4.38 -3.58 0.16
C PHE A 64 -5.03 -4.94 -0.10
N HIS A 65 -4.47 -6.04 0.38
CA HIS A 65 -5.14 -7.34 0.35
C HIS A 65 -6.38 -7.35 1.24
N LEU A 66 -6.35 -6.70 2.41
CA LEU A 66 -7.58 -6.48 3.19
C LEU A 66 -8.62 -5.70 2.37
N SER A 67 -8.19 -4.62 1.70
CA SER A 67 -9.09 -3.83 0.83
C SER A 67 -9.73 -4.70 -0.25
N GLU A 68 -8.95 -5.58 -0.88
CA GLU A 68 -9.41 -6.55 -1.88
C GLU A 68 -10.46 -7.51 -1.30
N LEU A 69 -10.20 -8.09 -0.12
CA LEU A 69 -11.12 -9.01 0.54
C LEU A 69 -12.47 -8.38 0.90
N ILE A 70 -12.48 -7.09 1.26
CA ILE A 70 -13.72 -6.37 1.59
C ILE A 70 -14.41 -5.74 0.36
N GLY A 71 -13.95 -6.07 -0.86
CA GLY A 71 -14.60 -5.68 -2.11
C GLY A 71 -14.22 -4.30 -2.64
N VAL A 72 -13.11 -3.70 -2.18
CA VAL A 72 -12.60 -2.43 -2.69
C VAL A 72 -11.71 -2.70 -3.91
N SER A 73 -12.14 -2.22 -5.07
CA SER A 73 -11.37 -2.32 -6.32
C SER A 73 -10.04 -1.56 -6.23
N PRO A 74 -8.95 -2.06 -6.85
CA PRO A 74 -7.73 -1.28 -7.07
C PRO A 74 -7.97 0.06 -7.78
N LEU A 75 -9.07 0.15 -8.54
CA LEU A 75 -9.48 1.33 -9.31
C LEU A 75 -10.42 2.27 -8.53
N VAL A 76 -10.63 2.06 -7.23
CA VAL A 76 -11.57 2.86 -6.42
C VAL A 76 -11.31 4.36 -6.51
N ASN A 77 -10.04 4.79 -6.46
CA ASN A 77 -9.66 6.20 -6.56
C ASN A 77 -9.45 6.63 -8.03
N TRP A 78 -9.00 5.72 -8.89
CA TRP A 78 -8.63 6.05 -10.28
C TRP A 78 -9.84 6.19 -11.22
N ASN A 79 -10.81 5.29 -11.10
CA ASN A 79 -12.01 5.23 -11.97
C ASN A 79 -13.32 5.19 -11.16
N HIS A 80 -13.29 5.60 -9.88
CA HIS A 80 -14.47 5.68 -9.02
C HIS A 80 -15.30 4.38 -8.97
N VAL A 81 -14.62 3.22 -8.99
CA VAL A 81 -15.27 1.91 -8.83
C VAL A 81 -15.61 1.72 -7.35
N LEU A 82 -16.77 2.24 -6.96
CA LEU A 82 -17.21 2.25 -5.56
C LEU A 82 -17.51 0.83 -5.07
N PRO A 83 -17.04 0.44 -3.87
CA PRO A 83 -17.36 -0.85 -3.28
C PRO A 83 -18.85 -0.92 -2.95
N ARG A 84 -19.40 -2.14 -2.92
CA ARG A 84 -20.75 -2.37 -2.40
C ARG A 84 -20.75 -2.19 -0.89
N HIS A 85 -21.80 -1.58 -0.37
CA HIS A 85 -22.02 -1.48 1.07
C HIS A 85 -22.17 -2.88 1.69
N GLN A 86 -21.58 -3.07 2.88
CA GLN A 86 -21.71 -4.27 3.69
C GLN A 86 -21.93 -3.83 5.13
N ASP A 87 -23.05 -4.24 5.74
CA ASP A 87 -23.34 -3.94 7.16
C ASP A 87 -22.38 -4.67 8.10
N THR A 88 -21.80 -5.79 7.65
CA THR A 88 -20.89 -6.60 8.44
C THR A 88 -19.87 -7.29 7.52
N VAL A 89 -18.61 -7.26 7.93
CA VAL A 89 -17.51 -8.00 7.31
C VAL A 89 -17.00 -9.01 8.34
N VAL A 90 -17.00 -10.28 7.98
CA VAL A 90 -16.48 -11.37 8.82
C VAL A 90 -15.23 -11.94 8.16
N LEU A 91 -14.12 -11.90 8.88
CA LEU A 91 -12.86 -12.53 8.49
C LEU A 91 -12.58 -13.65 9.51
N ASP A 92 -12.54 -14.89 9.04
CA ASP A 92 -12.17 -16.06 9.81
C ASP A 92 -10.85 -16.65 9.30
N ASP A 93 -10.40 -17.76 9.88
CA ASP A 93 -9.13 -18.40 9.55
C ASP A 93 -8.99 -18.82 8.07
N ARG A 94 -10.07 -18.89 7.29
CA ARG A 94 -10.01 -19.23 5.86
C ARG A 94 -9.33 -18.17 5.01
N VAL A 95 -9.21 -16.93 5.51
CA VAL A 95 -8.45 -15.87 4.83
C VAL A 95 -6.95 -15.93 5.16
N ASN A 96 -6.55 -16.82 6.07
CA ASN A 96 -5.16 -16.91 6.51
C ASN A 96 -4.26 -17.33 5.35
N MET A 97 -3.23 -16.53 5.08
CA MET A 97 -2.30 -16.80 4.00
C MET A 97 -0.92 -16.19 4.27
N VAL A 98 0.04 -16.69 3.50
CA VAL A 98 1.36 -16.07 3.35
C VAL A 98 1.55 -15.78 1.87
N SER A 99 1.85 -14.53 1.55
CA SER A 99 2.08 -14.13 0.18
C SER A 99 3.38 -14.74 -0.36
N ARG A 100 3.41 -14.99 -1.67
CA ARG A 100 4.62 -15.42 -2.37
C ARG A 100 5.49 -14.21 -2.72
N VAL A 101 6.78 -14.45 -2.94
CA VAL A 101 7.66 -13.45 -3.55
C VAL A 101 7.11 -13.12 -4.95
N PRO A 102 6.99 -11.84 -5.33
CA PRO A 102 6.56 -11.48 -6.67
C PRO A 102 7.46 -12.11 -7.74
N SER A 103 6.87 -12.67 -8.79
CA SER A 103 7.61 -13.35 -9.86
C SER A 103 8.59 -12.43 -10.60
N VAL A 104 8.31 -11.12 -10.61
CA VAL A 104 9.18 -10.08 -11.18
C VAL A 104 9.50 -9.06 -10.09
N LYS A 105 10.79 -8.75 -9.93
CA LYS A 105 11.27 -7.90 -8.82
C LYS A 105 10.81 -6.44 -8.93
N TYR A 106 10.85 -5.85 -10.13
CA TYR A 106 10.40 -4.48 -10.40
C TYR A 106 9.25 -4.50 -11.40
N ARG A 107 8.12 -3.92 -11.02
CA ARG A 107 6.83 -4.03 -11.73
C ARG A 107 6.19 -2.66 -11.78
N GLY A 108 5.88 -2.19 -12.96
CA GLY A 108 5.50 -0.80 -13.15
C GLY A 108 5.01 -0.48 -14.53
N PHE A 109 4.80 0.82 -14.75
CA PHE A 109 4.44 1.39 -16.03
C PHE A 109 5.18 2.70 -16.24
N PHE A 110 5.10 3.20 -17.47
CA PHE A 110 5.62 4.49 -17.88
C PHE A 110 4.44 5.35 -18.34
N ILE A 111 4.28 6.54 -17.76
CA ILE A 111 3.38 7.56 -18.30
C ILE A 111 4.15 8.29 -19.40
N ASN A 112 3.82 8.03 -20.66
CA ASN A 112 4.44 8.61 -21.84
C ASN A 112 3.38 9.03 -22.86
N ASP A 113 3.80 9.81 -23.86
CA ASP A 113 2.92 10.38 -24.87
C ASP A 113 1.78 11.16 -24.20
N GLU A 114 2.12 11.87 -23.12
CA GLU A 114 1.16 12.42 -22.16
C GLU A 114 0.39 13.62 -22.71
N TRP A 115 0.86 14.22 -23.80
CA TRP A 115 0.21 15.36 -24.43
C TRP A 115 -0.58 14.94 -25.69
N PRO A 116 -1.83 15.38 -25.84
CA PRO A 116 -2.52 16.39 -25.02
C PRO A 116 -3.32 15.84 -23.83
N ALA A 117 -3.49 14.52 -23.69
CA ALA A 117 -4.48 13.95 -22.79
C ALA A 117 -4.14 14.10 -21.29
N PHE A 118 -3.12 13.39 -20.82
CA PHE A 118 -2.73 13.37 -19.41
C PHE A 118 -2.21 14.74 -18.95
N GLY A 119 -1.49 15.46 -19.81
CA GLY A 119 -1.03 16.83 -19.52
C GLY A 119 -2.17 17.82 -19.24
N ASN A 120 -3.23 17.81 -20.08
CA ASN A 120 -4.40 18.65 -19.84
C ASN A 120 -5.19 18.20 -18.60
N TRP A 121 -5.36 16.88 -18.40
CA TRP A 121 -6.01 16.35 -17.20
C TRP A 121 -5.27 16.78 -15.92
N ALA A 122 -3.95 16.63 -15.89
CA ALA A 122 -3.13 17.04 -14.75
C ALA A 122 -3.26 18.55 -14.48
N LYS A 123 -3.24 19.37 -15.53
CA LYS A 123 -3.42 20.83 -15.41
C LYS A 123 -4.81 21.19 -14.89
N THR A 124 -5.87 20.58 -15.41
CA THR A 124 -7.25 20.88 -15.02
C THR A 124 -7.55 20.48 -13.57
N HIS A 125 -7.05 19.33 -13.11
CA HIS A 125 -7.41 18.79 -11.79
C HIS A 125 -6.39 19.11 -10.69
N PHE A 126 -5.13 19.35 -11.04
CA PHE A 126 -4.03 19.52 -10.08
C PHE A 126 -3.15 20.75 -10.35
N GLY A 127 -3.42 21.52 -11.41
CA GLY A 127 -2.63 22.68 -11.85
C GLY A 127 -1.37 22.32 -12.65
N SER A 128 -0.76 21.17 -12.38
CA SER A 128 0.39 20.62 -13.11
C SER A 128 0.61 19.13 -12.75
N MET A 129 1.61 18.49 -13.37
CA MET A 129 2.08 17.15 -13.02
C MET A 129 2.93 17.16 -11.71
N ASN A 130 2.39 17.73 -10.63
CA ASN A 130 3.04 17.86 -9.32
C ASN A 130 2.76 16.65 -8.40
N ALA A 131 3.21 16.73 -7.14
CA ALA A 131 3.02 15.65 -6.17
C ALA A 131 1.55 15.30 -5.91
N ALA A 132 0.62 16.27 -5.97
CA ALA A 132 -0.81 15.99 -5.83
C ALA A 132 -1.36 15.20 -7.03
N CYS A 133 -0.86 15.48 -8.24
CA CYS A 133 -1.18 14.69 -9.44
C CYS A 133 -0.62 13.26 -9.35
N TYR A 134 0.58 13.07 -8.80
CA TYR A 134 1.21 11.75 -8.69
C TYR A 134 0.72 10.92 -7.50
N ALA A 135 0.14 11.51 -6.46
CA ALA A 135 -0.44 10.78 -5.34
C ALA A 135 -1.44 9.68 -5.75
N PRO A 136 -2.48 9.95 -6.58
CA PRO A 136 -3.38 8.90 -7.07
C PRO A 136 -2.70 7.90 -8.01
N VAL A 137 -1.64 8.31 -8.73
CA VAL A 137 -0.83 7.40 -9.57
C VAL A 137 -0.08 6.39 -8.69
N PHE A 138 0.52 6.83 -7.59
CA PHE A 138 1.20 5.92 -6.65
C PHE A 138 0.23 5.00 -5.93
N GLU A 139 -0.94 5.49 -5.54
CA GLU A 139 -1.97 4.64 -4.93
C GLU A 139 -2.41 3.55 -5.92
N LEU A 140 -2.69 3.91 -7.17
CA LEU A 140 -3.01 2.95 -8.22
C LEU A 140 -1.90 1.90 -8.39
N LEU A 141 -0.65 2.35 -8.52
CA LEU A 141 0.52 1.48 -8.66
C LEU A 141 0.61 0.46 -7.51
N LEU A 142 0.46 0.93 -6.26
CA LEU A 142 0.59 0.07 -5.08
C LEU A 142 -0.62 -0.86 -4.90
N ARG A 143 -1.84 -0.41 -5.19
CA ARG A 143 -3.05 -1.26 -5.19
C ARG A 143 -2.97 -2.38 -6.22
N MET A 144 -2.34 -2.11 -7.36
CA MET A 144 -2.04 -3.09 -8.40
C MET A 144 -0.79 -3.95 -8.08
N LYS A 145 -0.24 -3.85 -6.86
CA LYS A 145 0.96 -4.59 -6.40
C LYS A 145 2.22 -4.29 -7.22
N GLY A 146 2.27 -3.13 -7.88
CA GLY A 146 3.45 -2.56 -8.54
C GLY A 146 4.36 -1.79 -7.58
N ASN A 147 5.60 -1.55 -7.98
CA ASN A 147 6.63 -0.90 -7.16
C ASN A 147 7.62 -0.03 -7.95
N TYR A 148 7.38 0.19 -9.24
CA TYR A 148 8.26 0.93 -10.12
C TYR A 148 7.46 1.86 -11.04
N LEU A 149 7.99 3.05 -11.32
CA LEU A 149 7.34 4.04 -12.16
C LEU A 149 8.39 4.79 -12.96
N TRP A 150 8.13 4.96 -14.26
CA TRP A 150 8.74 6.03 -15.04
C TRP A 150 7.72 7.18 -15.16
N PRO A 151 8.06 8.39 -14.70
CA PRO A 151 7.15 9.53 -14.72
C PRO A 151 7.09 10.17 -16.12
N ALA A 152 6.03 10.95 -16.37
CA ALA A 152 5.90 11.81 -17.54
C ALA A 152 7.12 12.73 -17.70
N MET A 153 7.56 12.94 -18.93
CA MET A 153 8.86 13.59 -19.22
C MET A 153 8.92 14.41 -20.51
N TRP A 154 7.86 14.50 -21.34
CA TRP A 154 7.88 15.34 -22.55
C TRP A 154 7.98 16.83 -22.21
N ASN A 155 7.19 17.28 -21.22
CA ASN A 155 7.18 18.67 -20.78
C ASN A 155 7.00 18.77 -19.26
N SER A 156 7.71 17.89 -18.54
CA SER A 156 7.75 17.84 -17.08
C SER A 156 9.10 17.31 -16.59
N ASN A 157 9.47 17.70 -15.39
CA ASN A 157 10.60 17.19 -14.64
C ASN A 157 10.14 16.71 -13.26
N PHE A 158 9.92 15.41 -13.13
CA PHE A 158 9.37 14.79 -11.92
C PHE A 158 10.08 15.20 -10.62
N SER A 159 11.41 15.35 -10.64
CA SER A 159 12.20 15.71 -9.47
C SER A 159 12.10 17.18 -9.08
N LEU A 160 11.66 18.06 -10.01
CA LEU A 160 11.59 19.51 -9.82
C LEU A 160 10.14 20.03 -9.76
N ASP A 161 9.18 19.32 -10.34
CA ASP A 161 7.80 19.77 -10.53
C ASP A 161 6.86 19.41 -9.37
N GLY A 162 7.35 18.66 -8.38
CA GLY A 162 6.70 18.60 -7.08
C GLY A 162 6.72 19.97 -6.38
N PRO A 163 6.08 20.13 -5.20
CA PRO A 163 6.36 21.28 -4.35
C PRO A 163 7.81 21.17 -3.83
N GLY A 164 8.75 21.71 -4.60
CA GLY A 164 10.10 22.02 -4.15
C GLY A 164 10.09 23.27 -3.28
N TRP A 165 10.53 23.15 -2.03
CA TRP A 165 10.99 24.24 -1.14
C TRP A 165 10.00 25.38 -0.77
N LYS A 166 8.71 25.32 -1.13
CA LYS A 166 7.72 26.37 -0.78
C LYS A 166 6.44 25.84 -0.11
N THR A 167 6.58 25.03 0.93
CA THR A 167 5.52 24.82 1.95
C THR A 167 6.03 25.34 3.30
N PRO A 168 5.29 26.23 4.01
CA PRO A 168 5.80 26.95 5.19
C PRO A 168 5.84 26.12 6.49
N TYR A 169 5.69 24.79 6.42
CA TYR A 169 5.49 23.95 7.59
C TYR A 169 6.76 23.54 8.36
N TRP A 170 7.95 24.03 7.98
CA TRP A 170 9.20 23.69 8.68
C TRP A 170 10.06 24.87 9.14
N ARG A 171 9.52 26.09 9.29
CA ARG A 171 10.24 27.10 10.10
C ARG A 171 10.11 26.73 11.59
N THR A 172 11.13 26.07 12.13
CA THR A 172 11.45 26.12 13.56
C THR A 172 12.81 26.78 13.75
N ASN A 173 12.76 27.91 14.47
CA ASN A 173 13.80 28.82 14.94
C ASN A 173 14.44 29.74 13.88
#